data_AF-A0A6M2A7W3-F1
#
_entry.id   AF-A0A6M2A7W3-F1
#
_cell.length_a   1.000
_cell.length_b   1.000
_cell.length_c   1.000
_cell.angle_alpha   90.00
_cell.angle_beta   90.00
_cell.angle_gamma   90.00
#
_symmetry.space_group_name_H-M   'P 1'
#
loop_
_entity.id
_entity.type
_entity.pdbx_description
1 polymer ?
#
loop_
_entity_poly.entity_id
_entity_poly.type
_entity_poly.pdbx_seq_one_letter_code
_entity_poly.pdbx_strand_id
1 'polypeptide(L)'
;MGKVFFHTPWQGIPPLFTHPLISQIVELLSIHKNPVEIKKEKVVFFNPMHASKYTRHLLFCLLGLASCKEKPDLQGEYLFRKSEEYFYSFPTPAPSSNHGEEEKVPKITKEHFRCKGSLLHPVTKFEREGRQTLYYRDCLGKEFHSLPLRDNKESIYPCLLEILNFLQEKTEKKVVITSGHRCPAHNSYCDPSPYEWGSKHMIGAEVDFYIEGMEESPQEVLSLIESYYQETPPFSEKKEFSYFTTFDRGNLNVSTPPRLNKEIFVKLYLPHEGRNRDTIHSHPYLGIQVRWDRDLDKRVTLTKEQSQNFYRAI
;
A
#
# COMPACT_ATOMS: atom_id res chain seq x y z
N MET A 1 -56.54 -28.84 23.96
CA MET A 1 -55.68 -29.04 25.16
C MET A 1 -54.33 -29.56 24.70
N GLY A 2 -53.40 -28.65 24.38
CA GLY A 2 -52.07 -28.98 23.88
C GLY A 2 -51.02 -28.90 24.99
N LYS A 3 -50.21 -29.95 25.14
CA LYS A 3 -49.02 -29.96 25.99
C LYS A 3 -47.81 -29.56 25.14
N VAL A 4 -47.24 -28.40 25.44
CA VAL A 4 -45.97 -27.94 24.88
C VAL A 4 -44.86 -28.45 25.79
N PHE A 5 -43.93 -29.24 25.24
CA PHE A 5 -42.69 -29.63 25.91
C PHE A 5 -41.56 -28.70 25.47
N PHE A 6 -40.99 -27.95 26.41
CA PHE A 6 -39.72 -27.25 26.20
C PHE A 6 -38.58 -28.15 26.66
N HIS A 7 -37.72 -28.57 25.74
CA HIS A 7 -36.40 -29.11 26.07
C HIS A 7 -35.35 -28.02 25.84
N THR A 8 -34.69 -27.61 26.92
CA THR A 8 -33.40 -26.92 26.90
C THR A 8 -32.33 -27.90 27.38
N PRO A 9 -31.08 -27.76 26.88
CA PRO A 9 -29.92 -28.09 27.70
C PRO A 9 -28.99 -26.89 27.76
N TRP A 10 -29.02 -26.18 28.89
CA TRP A 10 -27.95 -25.31 29.36
C TRP A 10 -27.32 -26.01 30.56
N GLN A 11 -26.11 -26.54 30.40
CA GLN A 11 -25.33 -27.11 31.48
C GLN A 11 -24.20 -26.13 31.87
N GLY A 12 -24.30 -25.62 33.10
CA GLY A 12 -23.17 -25.46 34.03
C GLY A 12 -22.13 -24.37 33.77
N ILE A 13 -22.37 -23.15 34.26
CA ILE A 13 -21.30 -22.27 34.72
C ILE A 13 -21.44 -22.18 36.25
N PRO A 14 -20.41 -22.51 37.06
CA PRO A 14 -20.49 -22.34 38.51
C PRO A 14 -20.42 -20.84 38.89
N PRO A 15 -21.08 -20.42 39.97
CA PRO A 15 -21.07 -19.03 40.42
C PRO A 15 -19.66 -18.60 40.85
N LEU A 16 -19.19 -17.49 40.27
CA LEU A 16 -17.84 -16.91 40.41
C LEU A 16 -17.58 -16.21 41.76
N PHE A 17 -18.32 -16.56 42.81
CA PHE A 17 -18.35 -15.81 44.09
C PHE A 17 -18.10 -16.68 45.33
N THR A 18 -17.14 -17.60 45.27
CA THR A 18 -16.68 -18.32 46.47
C THR A 18 -15.16 -18.29 46.67
N HIS A 19 -14.43 -17.44 45.93
CA HIS A 19 -12.98 -17.36 46.12
C HIS A 19 -12.63 -16.50 47.36
N PRO A 20 -11.93 -17.05 48.38
CA PRO A 20 -11.66 -16.36 49.64
C PRO A 20 -10.89 -15.03 49.49
N LEU A 21 -10.11 -14.88 48.41
CA LEU A 21 -9.40 -13.65 48.05
C LEU A 21 -10.32 -12.49 47.66
N ILE A 22 -11.53 -12.73 47.12
CA ILE A 22 -12.45 -11.65 46.74
C ILE A 22 -13.10 -11.04 47.99
N SER A 23 -13.38 -11.85 49.01
CA SER A 23 -13.89 -11.36 50.30
C SER A 23 -12.88 -10.45 51.00
N GLN A 24 -11.58 -10.78 50.95
CA GLN A 24 -10.52 -9.98 51.58
C GLN A 24 -10.28 -8.64 50.86
N ILE A 25 -10.48 -8.59 49.53
CA ILE A 25 -10.35 -7.34 48.75
C ILE A 25 -11.52 -6.39 49.03
N VAL A 26 -12.74 -6.91 49.18
CA VAL A 26 -13.91 -6.09 49.55
C VAL A 26 -13.80 -5.55 50.98
N GLU A 27 -13.20 -6.31 51.89
CA GLU A 27 -12.95 -5.88 53.27
C GLU A 27 -11.86 -4.79 53.34
N LEU A 28 -10.78 -4.90 52.55
CA LEU A 28 -9.73 -3.87 52.43
C LEU A 28 -10.23 -2.55 51.81
N LEU A 29 -11.16 -2.62 50.86
CA LEU A 29 -11.74 -1.43 50.21
C LEU A 29 -12.83 -0.74 51.06
N SER A 30 -13.33 -1.41 52.09
CA SER A 30 -14.39 -0.87 52.97
C SER A 30 -13.84 -0.09 54.18
N ILE A 31 -12.53 -0.08 54.41
CA ILE A 31 -11.89 0.49 55.62
C ILE A 31 -11.44 1.96 55.48
N HIS A 32 -11.56 2.60 54.32
CA HIS A 32 -11.15 4.01 54.16
C HIS A 32 -12.30 4.94 53.76
N LYS A 33 -13.18 5.21 54.73
CA LYS A 33 -14.01 6.42 54.77
C LYS A 33 -13.54 7.30 55.94
N ASN A 34 -12.37 7.92 55.81
CA ASN A 34 -11.98 9.20 56.43
C ASN A 34 -10.55 9.57 55.99
N PRO A 35 -10.25 10.84 55.70
CA PRO A 35 -8.92 11.26 55.29
C PRO A 35 -7.99 11.28 56.50
N VAL A 36 -6.95 10.45 56.50
CA VAL A 36 -5.86 10.48 57.47
C VAL A 36 -4.59 10.95 56.77
N GLU A 37 -3.93 11.92 57.41
CA GLU A 37 -2.63 12.49 57.07
C GLU A 37 -1.57 11.37 56.86
N ILE A 38 -1.03 11.26 55.65
CA ILE A 38 0.00 10.25 55.34
C ILE A 38 1.36 10.77 55.81
N LYS A 39 1.82 10.30 56.98
CA LYS A 39 3.24 10.35 57.35
C LYS A 39 4.03 9.34 56.51
N LYS A 40 5.17 9.80 55.97
CA LYS A 40 6.07 9.01 55.13
C LYS A 40 6.63 7.81 55.90
N GLU A 41 6.11 6.62 55.65
CA GLU A 41 6.81 5.37 55.96
C GLU A 41 6.77 4.38 54.79
N LYS A 42 7.89 3.67 54.68
CA LYS A 42 8.32 2.65 53.71
C LYS A 42 7.24 2.06 52.78
N VAL A 43 7.38 2.37 51.49
CA VAL A 43 6.75 1.61 50.41
C VAL A 43 7.42 0.24 50.29
N VAL A 44 6.73 -0.81 50.72
CA VAL A 44 7.11 -2.20 50.45
C VAL A 44 6.68 -2.52 49.02
N PHE A 45 7.64 -2.69 48.11
CA PHE A 45 7.36 -3.16 46.77
C PHE A 45 6.98 -4.65 46.81
N PHE A 46 5.69 -4.95 46.61
CA PHE A 46 5.24 -6.31 46.34
C PHE A 46 5.55 -6.67 44.89
N ASN A 47 6.39 -7.68 44.67
CA ASN A 47 6.76 -8.16 43.33
C ASN A 47 5.73 -9.22 42.87
N PRO A 48 4.87 -8.95 41.88
CA PRO A 48 3.82 -9.87 41.49
C PRO A 48 4.36 -10.84 40.42
N MET A 49 5.26 -11.75 40.81
CA MET A 49 5.76 -12.80 39.89
C MET A 49 4.84 -14.01 39.76
N HIS A 50 3.73 -14.10 40.52
CA HIS A 50 2.79 -15.23 40.44
C HIS A 50 1.31 -14.83 40.30
N ALA A 51 1.02 -13.64 39.78
CA ALA A 51 -0.35 -13.26 39.42
C ALA A 51 -0.68 -13.76 37.99
N SER A 52 -1.82 -14.43 37.83
CA SER A 52 -2.29 -14.89 36.51
C SER A 52 -2.50 -13.71 35.56
N LYS A 53 -2.44 -13.96 34.24
CA LYS A 53 -2.54 -12.92 33.19
C LYS A 53 -3.78 -12.02 33.37
N TYR A 54 -4.86 -12.56 33.96
CA TYR A 54 -6.12 -11.87 34.25
C TYR A 54 -6.04 -10.91 35.45
N THR A 55 -5.27 -11.23 36.50
CA THR A 55 -5.12 -10.33 37.67
C THR A 55 -4.31 -9.09 37.35
N ARG A 56 -3.34 -9.19 36.42
CA ARG A 56 -2.58 -8.02 35.91
C ARG A 56 -3.45 -7.07 35.09
N HIS A 57 -4.40 -7.57 34.30
CA HIS A 57 -5.31 -6.72 33.52
C HIS A 57 -6.33 -6.00 34.41
N LEU A 58 -6.86 -6.68 35.43
CA LEU A 58 -7.82 -6.06 36.36
C LEU A 58 -7.17 -4.94 37.19
N LEU A 59 -5.92 -5.12 37.63
CA LEU A 59 -5.19 -4.10 38.38
C LEU A 59 -4.84 -2.88 37.50
N PHE A 60 -4.51 -3.09 36.22
CA PHE A 60 -4.30 -1.98 35.27
C PHE A 60 -5.59 -1.23 34.94
N CYS A 61 -6.72 -1.91 34.83
CA CYS A 61 -8.02 -1.26 34.63
C CYS A 61 -8.43 -0.44 35.86
N LEU A 62 -8.17 -0.93 37.07
CA LEU A 62 -8.51 -0.22 38.31
C LEU A 62 -7.59 0.99 38.58
N LEU A 63 -6.31 0.91 38.22
CA LEU A 63 -5.39 2.05 38.32
C LEU A 63 -5.61 3.09 37.21
N GLY A 64 -6.10 2.68 36.04
CA GLY A 64 -6.47 3.60 34.94
C GLY A 64 -7.72 4.45 35.22
N LEU A 65 -8.63 3.97 36.07
CA LEU A 65 -9.87 4.68 36.41
C LEU A 65 -9.68 5.76 37.50
N ALA A 66 -8.56 5.76 38.22
CA ALA A 66 -8.26 6.74 39.27
C ALA A 66 -7.57 8.02 38.75
N SER A 67 -7.30 8.14 37.45
CA SER A 67 -6.61 9.29 36.85
C SER A 67 -7.37 9.91 35.66
N CYS A 68 -8.70 9.99 35.75
CA CYS A 68 -9.46 10.93 34.92
C CYS A 68 -9.49 12.29 35.62
N LYS A 69 -8.43 13.11 35.42
CA LYS A 69 -8.58 14.56 35.57
C LYS A 69 -9.51 15.02 34.45
N GLU A 70 -10.59 15.70 34.82
CA GLU A 70 -11.49 16.38 33.90
C GLU A 70 -10.64 17.21 32.91
N LYS A 71 -10.75 16.88 31.62
CA LYS A 71 -10.16 17.71 30.58
C LYS A 71 -10.96 19.01 30.52
N PRO A 72 -10.31 20.18 30.41
CA PRO A 72 -11.02 21.42 30.18
C PRO A 72 -11.85 21.30 28.91
N ASP A 73 -13.06 21.85 28.98
CA ASP A 73 -14.07 21.85 27.94
C ASP A 73 -13.48 22.51 26.67
N LEU A 74 -13.12 21.70 25.68
CA LEU A 74 -12.61 22.20 24.40
C LEU A 74 -13.82 22.65 23.58
N GLN A 75 -14.18 23.93 23.72
CA GLN A 75 -15.13 24.59 22.85
C GLN A 75 -14.50 24.73 21.45
N GLY A 76 -14.83 23.81 20.56
CA GLY A 76 -14.56 23.95 19.13
C GLY A 76 -15.71 24.69 18.46
N GLU A 77 -15.44 25.81 17.80
CA GLU A 77 -16.43 26.47 16.93
C GLU A 77 -16.46 25.78 15.55
N TYR A 78 -17.66 25.56 15.03
CA TYR A 78 -17.86 25.08 13.68
C TYR A 78 -17.58 26.19 12.68
N LEU A 79 -16.55 26.01 11.85
CA LEU A 79 -16.30 26.89 10.70
C LEU A 79 -17.26 26.50 9.56
N PHE A 80 -18.31 27.30 9.37
CA PHE A 80 -19.19 27.21 8.21
C PHE A 80 -18.61 28.07 7.08
N ARG A 81 -18.07 27.44 6.03
CA ARG A 81 -17.66 28.13 4.80
C ARG A 81 -18.83 28.20 3.83
N LYS A 82 -19.06 29.37 3.23
CA LYS A 82 -20.02 29.50 2.12
C LYS A 82 -19.37 28.96 0.85
N SER A 83 -20.15 28.32 -0.02
CA SER A 83 -19.66 27.74 -1.30
C SER A 83 -19.04 28.77 -2.26
N GLU A 84 -19.16 30.04 -1.95
CA GLU A 84 -18.71 31.17 -2.77
C GLU A 84 -17.45 31.87 -2.20
N GLU A 85 -16.94 31.43 -1.04
CA GLU A 85 -15.70 31.98 -0.45
C GLU A 85 -14.44 31.37 -1.11
N TYR A 86 -14.00 32.00 -2.20
CA TYR A 86 -12.69 31.73 -2.79
C TYR A 86 -11.71 32.87 -2.42
N PHE A 87 -10.70 32.57 -1.60
CA PHE A 87 -9.68 33.54 -1.17
C PHE A 87 -8.56 33.78 -2.21
N TYR A 88 -8.58 33.08 -3.34
CA TYR A 88 -7.56 33.18 -4.38
C TYR A 88 -8.22 33.27 -5.75
N SER A 89 -8.00 34.37 -6.46
CA SER A 89 -8.32 34.49 -7.88
C SER A 89 -7.24 33.80 -8.69
N PHE A 90 -7.56 32.67 -9.32
CA PHE A 90 -6.66 32.08 -10.31
C PHE A 90 -6.84 32.81 -11.64
N PRO A 91 -5.76 33.26 -12.30
CA PRO A 91 -5.88 33.81 -13.64
C PRO A 91 -6.44 32.73 -14.58
N THR A 92 -7.46 33.08 -15.36
CA THR A 92 -8.01 32.21 -16.40
C THR A 92 -6.87 31.82 -17.34
N PRO A 93 -6.56 30.53 -17.52
CA PRO A 93 -5.52 30.13 -18.44
C PRO A 93 -5.87 30.63 -19.83
N ALA A 94 -4.93 31.36 -20.46
CA ALA A 94 -5.12 31.82 -21.83
C ALA A 94 -5.30 30.61 -22.76
N PRO A 95 -6.21 30.67 -23.74
CA PRO A 95 -6.35 29.62 -24.74
C PRO A 95 -5.02 29.45 -25.47
N SER A 96 -4.45 28.25 -25.39
CA SER A 96 -3.22 27.84 -26.07
C SER A 96 -3.44 27.89 -27.58
N SER A 97 -3.00 28.96 -28.24
CA SER A 97 -2.98 29.07 -29.69
C SER A 97 -1.69 28.44 -30.24
N ASN A 98 -1.60 27.12 -30.26
CA ASN A 98 -0.54 26.40 -31.00
C ASN A 98 -1.20 25.43 -31.97
N HIS A 99 -1.54 25.93 -33.15
CA HIS A 99 -1.72 25.11 -34.34
C HIS A 99 -0.41 25.19 -35.14
N GLY A 100 0.32 24.08 -35.30
CA GLY A 100 1.30 23.98 -36.40
C GLY A 100 2.68 23.36 -36.14
N GLU A 101 2.95 22.69 -35.01
CA GLU A 101 4.13 21.82 -34.90
C GLU A 101 3.65 20.36 -34.74
N GLU A 102 4.23 19.43 -35.49
CA GLU A 102 4.03 17.99 -35.27
C GLU A 102 4.29 17.71 -33.79
N GLU A 103 3.22 17.38 -33.03
CA GLU A 103 3.31 17.23 -31.58
C GLU A 103 4.23 16.07 -31.24
N LYS A 104 5.50 16.41 -30.98
CA LYS A 104 6.48 15.47 -30.46
C LYS A 104 5.91 14.82 -29.21
N VAL A 105 5.88 13.48 -29.19
CA VAL A 105 5.36 12.71 -28.07
C VAL A 105 5.98 13.21 -26.76
N PRO A 106 5.17 13.66 -25.77
CA PRO A 106 5.70 14.22 -24.53
C PRO A 106 6.59 13.22 -23.80
N LYS A 107 7.71 13.71 -23.26
CA LYS A 107 8.65 12.89 -22.48
C LYS A 107 7.96 12.34 -21.23
N ILE A 108 8.12 11.05 -20.98
CA ILE A 108 7.68 10.41 -19.73
C ILE A 108 8.54 10.92 -18.58
N THR A 109 7.85 11.47 -17.59
CA THR A 109 8.41 11.91 -16.30
C THR A 109 7.90 11.03 -15.17
N LYS A 110 8.51 11.15 -13.97
CA LYS A 110 8.06 10.44 -12.76
C LYS A 110 6.57 10.66 -12.43
N GLU A 111 5.98 11.78 -12.89
CA GLU A 111 4.57 12.10 -12.64
C GLU A 111 3.61 11.10 -13.30
N HIS A 112 4.03 10.46 -14.39
CA HIS A 112 3.25 9.41 -15.07
C HIS A 112 3.17 8.12 -14.26
N PHE A 113 4.03 7.96 -13.25
CA PHE A 113 4.02 6.83 -12.34
C PHE A 113 3.19 7.10 -11.09
N ARG A 114 2.55 8.26 -10.95
CA ARG A 114 1.72 8.48 -9.75
C ARG A 114 0.57 7.48 -9.70
N CYS A 115 0.16 7.17 -8.47
CA CYS A 115 -0.93 6.27 -8.21
C CYS A 115 -2.24 6.78 -8.81
N LYS A 116 -2.97 5.86 -9.43
CA LYS A 116 -4.20 6.10 -10.16
C LYS A 116 -5.45 5.81 -9.35
N GLY A 117 -5.31 5.61 -8.04
CA GLY A 117 -6.46 5.31 -7.19
C GLY A 117 -7.49 6.42 -7.19
N SER A 118 -8.76 6.04 -7.04
CA SER A 118 -9.89 6.96 -7.05
C SER A 118 -11.02 6.49 -6.15
N LEU A 119 -11.58 7.40 -5.34
CA LEU A 119 -12.79 7.10 -4.56
C LEU A 119 -14.03 6.88 -5.42
N LEU A 120 -13.99 7.25 -6.70
CA LEU A 120 -15.07 6.95 -7.63
C LEU A 120 -15.07 5.48 -8.04
N HIS A 121 -13.98 4.76 -7.79
CA HIS A 121 -13.94 3.35 -8.07
C HIS A 121 -14.86 2.54 -7.13
N PRO A 122 -15.56 1.51 -7.64
CA PRO A 122 -16.50 0.74 -6.84
C PRO A 122 -15.79 -0.13 -5.80
N VAL A 123 -16.37 -0.20 -4.61
CA VAL A 123 -15.90 -1.07 -3.51
C VAL A 123 -15.74 -2.52 -4.00
N THR A 124 -14.58 -3.12 -3.73
CA THR A 124 -14.30 -4.51 -4.07
C THR A 124 -14.75 -5.41 -2.91
N LYS A 125 -15.27 -6.59 -3.25
CA LYS A 125 -15.57 -7.63 -2.28
C LYS A 125 -14.64 -8.79 -2.55
N PHE A 126 -13.97 -9.27 -1.52
CA PHE A 126 -13.13 -10.45 -1.60
C PHE A 126 -13.62 -11.48 -0.59
N GLU A 127 -14.11 -12.60 -1.12
CA GLU A 127 -14.58 -13.74 -0.33
C GLU A 127 -13.48 -14.80 -0.33
N ARG A 128 -13.05 -15.23 0.86
CA ARG A 128 -12.26 -16.45 1.02
C ARG A 128 -13.16 -17.51 1.61
N GLU A 129 -13.16 -18.71 1.04
CA GLU A 129 -13.93 -19.83 1.54
C GLU A 129 -13.75 -20.00 3.06
N GLY A 130 -14.88 -20.04 3.78
CA GLY A 130 -14.90 -20.18 5.24
C GLY A 130 -14.42 -18.97 6.04
N ARG A 131 -14.20 -17.80 5.40
CA ARG A 131 -13.82 -16.55 6.09
C ARG A 131 -14.80 -15.42 5.80
N GLN A 132 -14.72 -14.38 6.63
CA GLN A 132 -15.50 -13.14 6.46
C GLN A 132 -15.17 -12.47 5.11
N THR A 133 -16.21 -11.99 4.43
CA THR A 133 -16.08 -11.13 3.25
C THR A 133 -15.32 -9.85 3.61
N LEU A 134 -14.23 -9.59 2.90
CA LEU A 134 -13.45 -8.37 3.05
C LEU A 134 -13.88 -7.35 2.00
N TYR A 135 -13.97 -6.09 2.41
CA TYR A 135 -14.33 -4.98 1.53
C TYR A 135 -13.15 -4.04 1.37
N TYR A 136 -12.69 -3.83 0.14
CA TYR A 136 -11.59 -2.90 -0.14
C TYR A 136 -12.13 -1.67 -0.86
N ARG A 137 -11.78 -0.50 -0.32
CA ARG A 137 -11.96 0.78 -1.00
C ARG A 137 -10.63 1.21 -1.55
N ASP A 138 -10.69 1.87 -2.69
CA ASP A 138 -9.49 2.44 -3.27
C ASP A 138 -9.00 3.66 -2.48
N CYS A 139 -7.78 4.12 -2.75
CA CYS A 139 -7.28 5.40 -2.26
C CYS A 139 -7.81 6.57 -3.10
N LEU A 140 -7.36 7.79 -2.76
CA LEU A 140 -7.65 9.02 -3.49
C LEU A 140 -6.59 9.36 -4.56
N GLY A 141 -5.63 8.46 -4.80
CA GLY A 141 -4.61 8.59 -5.82
C GLY A 141 -3.63 9.75 -5.61
N LYS A 142 -3.14 10.28 -6.73
CA LYS A 142 -2.05 11.27 -6.82
C LYS A 142 -2.26 12.57 -6.03
N GLU A 143 -3.51 12.94 -5.74
CA GLU A 143 -3.82 14.18 -5.03
C GLU A 143 -3.56 14.07 -3.53
N PHE A 144 -3.54 12.85 -2.99
CA PHE A 144 -3.48 12.60 -1.55
C PHE A 144 -2.24 11.87 -1.09
N HIS A 145 -1.42 11.39 -2.02
CA HIS A 145 -0.14 10.83 -1.65
C HIS A 145 0.93 10.99 -2.72
N SER A 146 2.16 11.06 -2.24
CA SER A 146 3.35 11.25 -3.06
C SER A 146 3.74 9.97 -3.80
N LEU A 147 4.76 10.09 -4.64
CA LEU A 147 5.58 8.95 -5.04
C LEU A 147 6.39 8.41 -3.82
N PRO A 148 6.96 7.21 -3.90
CA PRO A 148 7.85 6.69 -2.88
C PRO A 148 9.03 7.64 -2.62
N LEU A 149 9.42 7.74 -1.35
CA LEU A 149 10.53 8.60 -0.93
C LEU A 149 11.84 7.82 -0.93
N ARG A 150 12.87 8.42 -1.53
CA ARG A 150 14.27 8.03 -1.43
C ARG A 150 15.05 9.28 -1.05
N ASP A 151 15.82 9.21 0.03
CA ASP A 151 16.52 10.36 0.61
C ASP A 151 15.59 11.57 0.83
N ASN A 152 14.39 11.28 1.36
CA ASN A 152 13.31 12.25 1.61
C ASN A 152 12.77 12.99 0.38
N LYS A 153 13.06 12.50 -0.83
CA LYS A 153 12.56 13.04 -2.10
C LYS A 153 11.74 12.00 -2.85
N GLU A 154 10.67 12.46 -3.48
CA GLU A 154 9.89 11.63 -4.38
C GLU A 154 10.75 11.07 -5.51
N SER A 155 10.73 9.75 -5.68
CA SER A 155 11.58 9.05 -6.63
C SER A 155 10.86 7.91 -7.32
N ILE A 156 11.23 7.71 -8.58
CA ILE A 156 11.06 6.47 -9.35
C ILE A 156 12.45 6.00 -9.76
N TYR A 157 12.63 4.71 -10.01
CA TYR A 157 13.91 4.19 -10.47
C TYR A 157 14.26 4.75 -11.86
N PRO A 158 15.43 5.39 -12.04
CA PRO A 158 15.77 6.07 -13.30
C PRO A 158 15.72 5.17 -14.54
N CYS A 159 16.13 3.90 -14.42
CA CYS A 159 16.10 2.95 -15.54
C CYS A 159 14.71 2.77 -16.14
N LEU A 160 13.63 2.85 -15.34
CA LEU A 160 12.26 2.78 -15.87
C LEU A 160 11.95 3.99 -16.74
N LEU A 161 12.34 5.19 -16.31
CA LEU A 161 12.14 6.41 -17.11
C LEU A 161 12.96 6.39 -18.40
N GLU A 162 14.20 5.89 -18.32
CA GLU A 162 15.10 5.82 -19.47
C GLU A 162 14.62 4.82 -20.52
N ILE A 163 14.23 3.61 -20.11
CA ILE A 163 13.69 2.59 -21.02
C ILE A 163 12.43 3.10 -21.70
N LEU A 164 11.46 3.61 -20.93
CA LEU A 164 10.18 4.05 -21.52
C LEU A 164 10.36 5.24 -22.46
N ASN A 165 11.26 6.18 -22.14
CA ASN A 165 11.55 7.30 -23.04
C ASN A 165 12.32 6.85 -24.29
N PHE A 166 13.25 5.91 -24.16
CA PHE A 166 13.92 5.29 -25.31
C PHE A 166 12.90 4.62 -26.23
N LEU A 167 11.92 3.92 -25.68
CA LEU A 167 10.85 3.32 -26.49
C LEU A 167 10.03 4.37 -27.24
N GLN A 168 9.64 5.48 -26.60
CA GLN A 168 8.94 6.58 -27.29
C GLN A 168 9.80 7.21 -28.39
N GLU A 169 11.09 7.41 -28.14
CA GLU A 169 12.01 7.98 -29.13
C GLU A 169 12.21 7.04 -30.33
N LYS A 170 12.40 5.73 -30.07
CA LYS A 170 12.68 4.74 -31.12
C LYS A 170 11.46 4.41 -31.97
N THR A 171 10.26 4.51 -31.39
CA THR A 171 9.01 4.16 -32.06
C THR A 171 8.22 5.37 -32.57
N GLU A 172 8.58 6.58 -32.12
CA GLU A 172 7.81 7.81 -32.33
C GLU A 172 6.34 7.70 -31.88
N LYS A 173 6.05 6.75 -30.99
CA LYS A 173 4.71 6.44 -30.49
C LYS A 173 4.62 6.70 -28.99
N LYS A 174 3.41 6.98 -28.54
CA LYS A 174 3.12 7.21 -27.13
C LYS A 174 3.16 5.91 -26.34
N VAL A 175 3.93 5.91 -25.26
CA VAL A 175 3.94 4.83 -24.27
C VAL A 175 2.83 5.12 -23.25
N VAL A 176 1.89 4.20 -23.10
CA VAL A 176 0.80 4.29 -22.13
C VAL A 176 1.12 3.44 -20.91
N ILE A 177 1.51 4.10 -19.82
CA ILE A 177 1.67 3.45 -18.52
C ILE A 177 0.28 3.14 -17.97
N THR A 178 -0.05 1.86 -17.80
CA THR A 178 -1.31 1.40 -17.20
C THR A 178 -1.20 1.37 -15.68
N SER A 179 -0.06 0.94 -15.14
CA SER A 179 0.22 0.96 -13.70
C SER A 179 1.65 1.43 -13.40
N GLY A 180 1.78 2.40 -12.49
CA GLY A 180 3.06 2.90 -11.97
C GLY A 180 3.20 2.60 -10.48
N HIS A 181 3.42 3.62 -9.65
CA HIS A 181 3.38 3.47 -8.20
C HIS A 181 1.96 3.15 -7.71
N ARG A 182 1.83 2.14 -6.85
CA ARG A 182 0.60 1.85 -6.08
C ARG A 182 0.87 2.07 -4.60
N CYS A 183 0.07 2.88 -3.90
CA CYS A 183 0.16 2.88 -2.44
C CYS A 183 -0.40 1.56 -1.88
N PRO A 184 -0.11 1.16 -0.62
CA PRO A 184 -0.61 -0.09 -0.06
C PRO A 184 -2.13 -0.26 -0.12
N ALA A 185 -2.89 0.84 0.04
CA ALA A 185 -4.35 0.80 -0.08
C ALA A 185 -4.79 0.47 -1.51
N HIS A 186 -4.26 1.20 -2.50
CA HIS A 186 -4.55 0.96 -3.91
C HIS A 186 -4.06 -0.42 -4.38
N ASN A 187 -2.88 -0.85 -3.95
CA ASN A 187 -2.36 -2.19 -4.26
C ASN A 187 -3.32 -3.28 -3.77
N SER A 188 -3.78 -3.19 -2.52
CA SER A 188 -4.75 -4.14 -1.94
C SER A 188 -6.11 -4.08 -2.65
N TYR A 189 -6.49 -2.90 -3.14
CA TYR A 189 -7.72 -2.70 -3.90
C TYR A 189 -7.62 -3.32 -5.31
N CYS A 190 -6.49 -3.17 -6.00
CA CYS A 190 -6.25 -3.73 -7.32
C CYS A 190 -6.19 -5.25 -7.31
N ASP A 191 -5.48 -5.83 -6.34
CA ASP A 191 -5.49 -7.26 -6.09
C ASP A 191 -5.14 -7.56 -4.60
N PRO A 192 -6.10 -8.08 -3.80
CA PRO A 192 -5.87 -8.42 -2.41
C PRO A 192 -5.19 -9.80 -2.21
N SER A 193 -4.80 -10.49 -3.29
CA SER A 193 -4.16 -11.79 -3.22
C SER A 193 -2.80 -11.70 -2.48
N PRO A 194 -2.37 -12.78 -1.78
CA PRO A 194 -1.05 -12.79 -1.13
C PRO A 194 0.12 -12.60 -2.10
N TYR A 195 -0.08 -12.89 -3.40
CA TYR A 195 0.95 -12.74 -4.43
C TYR A 195 1.32 -11.26 -4.63
N GLU A 196 0.35 -10.34 -4.51
CA GLU A 196 0.54 -8.92 -4.76
C GLU A 196 1.00 -8.14 -3.52
N TRP A 197 1.06 -8.77 -2.34
CA TRP A 197 1.70 -8.18 -1.15
C TRP A 197 3.19 -7.92 -1.36
N GLY A 198 3.78 -8.60 -2.34
CA GLY A 198 5.17 -8.46 -2.79
C GLY A 198 5.40 -7.44 -3.91
N SER A 199 4.37 -6.71 -4.35
CA SER A 199 4.41 -5.89 -5.57
C SER A 199 5.44 -4.77 -5.49
N LYS A 200 6.27 -4.65 -6.53
CA LYS A 200 7.32 -3.62 -6.60
C LYS A 200 6.77 -2.27 -7.07
N HIS A 201 5.52 -2.22 -7.52
CA HIS A 201 4.78 -0.98 -7.72
C HIS A 201 4.73 -0.15 -6.43
N MET A 202 4.67 -0.79 -5.26
CA MET A 202 4.63 -0.08 -3.98
C MET A 202 5.88 0.74 -3.65
N ILE A 203 7.01 0.43 -4.28
CA ILE A 203 8.28 1.15 -4.12
C ILE A 203 8.73 1.85 -5.41
N GLY A 204 7.84 1.97 -6.39
CA GLY A 204 8.13 2.64 -7.66
C GLY A 204 9.18 1.91 -8.51
N ALA A 205 9.36 0.61 -8.25
CA ALA A 205 10.33 -0.26 -8.92
C ALA A 205 9.67 -1.20 -9.94
N GLU A 206 8.45 -0.88 -10.37
CA GLU A 206 7.69 -1.67 -11.33
C GLU A 206 6.77 -0.76 -12.15
N VAL A 207 6.56 -1.13 -13.42
CA VAL A 207 5.66 -0.45 -14.33
C VAL A 207 5.00 -1.45 -15.27
N ASP A 208 3.70 -1.26 -15.50
CA ASP A 208 2.91 -1.95 -16.53
C ASP A 208 2.60 -0.93 -17.63
N PHE A 209 2.80 -1.30 -18.90
CA PHE A 209 2.58 -0.38 -20.02
C PHE A 209 2.39 -1.11 -21.36
N TYR A 210 1.88 -0.35 -22.34
CA TYR A 210 1.88 -0.72 -23.76
C TYR A 210 2.24 0.51 -24.60
N ILE A 211 2.41 0.35 -25.92
CA ILE A 211 2.70 1.44 -26.86
C ILE A 211 1.51 1.59 -27.81
N GLU A 212 0.97 2.81 -27.93
CA GLU A 212 -0.15 3.11 -28.82
C GLU A 212 0.22 2.78 -30.29
N GLY A 213 -0.58 1.93 -30.91
CA GLY A 213 -0.36 1.43 -32.27
C GLY A 213 0.73 0.35 -32.39
N MET A 214 1.11 -0.31 -31.29
CA MET A 214 1.93 -1.53 -31.27
C MET A 214 1.35 -2.59 -30.31
N GLU A 215 0.05 -2.50 -30.01
CA GLU A 215 -0.66 -3.38 -29.07
C GLU A 215 -0.58 -4.86 -29.48
N GLU A 216 -0.60 -5.13 -30.79
CA GLU A 216 -0.55 -6.47 -31.37
C GLU A 216 0.88 -6.97 -31.67
N SER A 217 1.91 -6.16 -31.39
CA SER A 217 3.33 -6.49 -31.61
C SER A 217 4.19 -6.41 -30.34
N PRO A 218 3.76 -7.00 -29.20
CA PRO A 218 4.45 -6.76 -27.94
C PRO A 218 5.84 -7.45 -27.85
N GLN A 219 6.12 -8.44 -28.70
CA GLN A 219 7.45 -9.05 -28.83
C GLN A 219 8.46 -8.09 -29.49
N GLU A 220 8.00 -7.22 -30.39
CA GLU A 220 8.86 -6.17 -30.95
C GLU A 220 9.23 -5.16 -29.85
N VAL A 221 8.26 -4.77 -29.01
CA VAL A 221 8.51 -3.89 -27.86
C VAL A 221 9.50 -4.54 -26.89
N LEU A 222 9.37 -5.83 -26.60
CA LEU A 222 10.35 -6.57 -25.80
C LEU A 222 11.75 -6.53 -26.43
N SER A 223 11.84 -6.70 -27.74
CA SER A 223 13.12 -6.66 -28.47
C SER A 223 13.76 -5.27 -28.42
N LEU A 224 12.96 -4.20 -28.45
CA LEU A 224 13.43 -2.82 -28.27
C LEU A 224 13.96 -2.57 -26.84
N ILE A 225 13.34 -3.16 -25.82
CA ILE A 225 13.87 -3.11 -24.45
C ILE A 225 15.23 -3.79 -24.37
N GLU A 226 15.39 -4.95 -25.01
CA GLU A 226 16.70 -5.64 -25.06
C GLU A 226 17.73 -4.80 -25.82
N SER A 227 17.34 -4.17 -26.93
CA SER A 227 18.24 -3.33 -27.74
C SER A 227 18.70 -2.08 -26.98
N TYR A 228 17.87 -1.48 -26.12
CA TYR A 228 18.29 -0.39 -25.24
C TYR A 228 19.57 -0.75 -24.46
N TYR A 229 19.63 -1.93 -23.85
CA TYR A 229 20.80 -2.37 -23.08
C TYR A 229 21.99 -2.79 -23.95
N GLN A 230 21.74 -3.19 -25.19
CA GLN A 230 22.78 -3.62 -26.14
C GLN A 230 23.41 -2.43 -26.88
N GLU A 231 22.65 -1.35 -27.09
CA GLU A 231 23.07 -0.18 -27.86
C GLU A 231 23.56 0.97 -26.97
N THR A 232 23.06 1.09 -25.73
CA THR A 232 23.32 2.26 -24.87
C THR A 232 24.54 2.06 -23.97
N PRO A 233 25.61 2.87 -24.08
CA PRO A 233 26.70 2.86 -23.11
C PRO A 233 26.26 3.40 -21.75
N PRO A 234 26.82 2.91 -20.63
CA PRO A 234 27.87 1.90 -20.54
C PRO A 234 27.34 0.46 -20.50
N PHE A 235 26.04 0.23 -20.75
CA PHE A 235 25.41 -1.08 -20.59
C PHE A 235 25.87 -2.07 -21.66
N SER A 236 26.04 -1.59 -22.89
CA SER A 236 26.52 -2.38 -24.02
C SER A 236 27.88 -3.04 -23.75
N GLU A 237 28.74 -2.39 -22.97
CA GLU A 237 30.08 -2.86 -22.59
C GLU A 237 30.06 -3.88 -21.44
N LYS A 238 28.95 -3.99 -20.69
CA LYS A 238 28.83 -4.86 -19.52
C LYS A 238 27.87 -5.99 -19.79
N LYS A 239 28.41 -7.19 -20.01
CA LYS A 239 27.65 -8.40 -20.37
C LYS A 239 26.46 -8.68 -19.46
N GLU A 240 26.61 -8.46 -18.16
CA GLU A 240 25.53 -8.64 -17.18
C GLU A 240 24.29 -7.74 -17.40
N PHE A 241 24.45 -6.58 -18.05
CA PHE A 241 23.38 -5.67 -18.41
C PHE A 241 22.89 -5.92 -19.84
N SER A 242 23.79 -6.11 -20.81
CA SER A 242 23.40 -6.29 -22.22
C SER A 242 22.82 -7.66 -22.55
N TYR A 243 23.16 -8.71 -21.80
CA TYR A 243 22.71 -10.07 -22.06
C TYR A 243 21.44 -10.43 -21.27
N PHE A 244 20.37 -10.75 -21.99
CA PHE A 244 19.11 -11.23 -21.42
C PHE A 244 19.05 -12.75 -21.41
N THR A 245 18.70 -13.29 -20.24
CA THR A 245 18.37 -14.71 -20.05
C THR A 245 16.87 -14.90 -19.94
N THR A 246 16.39 -16.04 -20.44
CA THR A 246 15.01 -16.49 -20.19
C THR A 246 14.90 -17.03 -18.77
N PHE A 247 13.83 -16.66 -18.07
CA PHE A 247 13.50 -17.19 -16.76
C PHE A 247 12.44 -18.27 -16.88
N ASP A 248 12.82 -19.50 -16.57
CA ASP A 248 12.02 -20.71 -16.72
C ASP A 248 11.61 -21.34 -15.37
N ARG A 249 11.88 -20.66 -14.25
CA ARG A 249 11.68 -21.21 -12.91
C ARG A 249 10.35 -20.77 -12.29
N GLY A 250 9.53 -21.75 -11.93
CA GLY A 250 8.33 -21.53 -11.13
C GLY A 250 7.11 -21.08 -11.93
N ASN A 251 5.95 -21.10 -11.27
CA ASN A 251 4.70 -20.67 -11.87
C ASN A 251 4.56 -19.15 -11.73
N LEU A 252 4.75 -18.43 -12.84
CA LEU A 252 4.66 -16.97 -12.90
C LEU A 252 3.33 -16.45 -13.46
N ASN A 253 2.35 -17.35 -13.69
CA ASN A 253 1.04 -17.01 -14.25
C ASN A 253 1.10 -16.26 -15.59
N VAL A 254 2.14 -16.50 -16.39
CA VAL A 254 2.30 -15.99 -17.76
C VAL A 254 2.74 -17.11 -18.68
N SER A 255 2.19 -17.15 -19.89
CA SER A 255 2.50 -18.19 -20.88
C SER A 255 3.82 -17.94 -21.59
N THR A 256 4.21 -16.67 -21.73
CA THR A 256 5.50 -16.29 -22.33
C THR A 256 6.58 -16.24 -21.24
N PRO A 257 7.67 -17.03 -21.36
CA PRO A 257 8.76 -17.01 -20.39
C PRO A 257 9.37 -15.60 -20.24
N PRO A 258 9.42 -15.04 -19.03
CA PRO A 258 9.99 -13.71 -18.81
C PRO A 258 11.48 -13.63 -19.16
N ARG A 259 11.94 -12.42 -19.43
CA ARG A 259 13.32 -12.12 -19.81
C ARG A 259 13.97 -11.25 -18.73
N LEU A 260 15.25 -11.44 -18.45
CA LEU A 260 15.96 -10.62 -17.46
C LEU A 260 17.43 -10.45 -17.76
N ASN A 261 17.97 -9.31 -17.36
CA ASN A 261 19.39 -9.04 -17.21
C ASN A 261 19.69 -8.69 -15.73
N LYS A 262 20.87 -8.13 -15.42
CA LYS A 262 21.21 -7.68 -14.06
C LYS A 262 20.21 -6.66 -13.50
N GLU A 263 19.79 -5.69 -14.31
CA GLU A 263 19.01 -4.53 -13.83
C GLU A 263 17.51 -4.76 -13.77
N ILE A 264 16.92 -5.45 -14.73
CA ILE A 264 15.46 -5.57 -14.88
C ILE A 264 14.99 -7.01 -15.13
N PHE A 265 13.71 -7.22 -14.83
CA PHE A 265 12.94 -8.42 -15.14
C PHE A 265 11.71 -7.98 -15.94
N VAL A 266 11.54 -8.52 -17.14
CA VAL A 266 10.47 -8.13 -18.07
C VAL A 266 9.52 -9.29 -18.29
N LYS A 267 8.24 -9.05 -18.06
CA LYS A 267 7.15 -9.99 -18.34
C LYS A 267 6.32 -9.48 -19.51
N LEU A 268 5.99 -10.39 -20.42
CA LEU A 268 4.94 -10.18 -21.40
C LEU A 268 3.65 -10.81 -20.88
N TYR A 269 2.59 -10.02 -20.78
CA TYR A 269 1.26 -10.48 -20.40
C TYR A 269 0.37 -10.52 -21.64
N LEU A 270 -0.15 -11.71 -21.97
CA LEU A 270 -1.12 -11.89 -23.05
C LEU A 270 -2.51 -11.31 -22.67
N PRO A 271 -3.46 -11.18 -23.61
CA PRO A 271 -4.75 -10.54 -23.41
C PRO A 271 -5.52 -10.92 -22.13
N HIS A 272 -5.36 -12.14 -21.64
CA HIS A 272 -6.09 -12.66 -20.48
C HIS A 272 -5.21 -12.89 -19.23
N GLU A 273 -3.96 -12.45 -19.27
CA GLU A 273 -2.98 -12.69 -18.20
C GLU A 273 -2.76 -11.43 -17.36
N GLY A 274 -2.44 -11.60 -16.07
CA GLY A 274 -2.03 -10.50 -15.17
C GLY A 274 -3.06 -9.39 -14.93
N ARG A 275 -4.32 -9.59 -15.35
CA ARG A 275 -5.37 -8.58 -15.28
C ARG A 275 -5.73 -8.23 -13.85
N ASN A 276 -5.68 -6.94 -13.55
CA ASN A 276 -6.18 -6.36 -12.32
C ASN A 276 -6.91 -5.05 -12.63
N ARG A 277 -7.27 -4.27 -11.61
CA ARG A 277 -8.06 -3.05 -11.79
C ARG A 277 -7.33 -1.89 -12.48
N ASP A 278 -6.00 -1.93 -12.57
CA ASP A 278 -5.20 -0.95 -13.32
C ASP A 278 -4.95 -1.38 -14.77
N THR A 279 -5.00 -2.68 -15.05
CA THR A 279 -4.65 -3.27 -16.35
C THR A 279 -5.87 -3.84 -17.08
N ILE A 280 -7.05 -3.24 -16.89
CA ILE A 280 -8.29 -3.61 -17.58
C ILE A 280 -8.28 -3.08 -19.02
N HIS A 281 -7.60 -3.80 -19.91
CA HIS A 281 -7.64 -3.58 -21.35
C HIS A 281 -7.55 -4.92 -22.09
N SER A 282 -7.91 -4.96 -23.38
CA SER A 282 -8.06 -6.21 -24.13
C SER A 282 -6.78 -6.71 -24.80
N HIS A 283 -5.79 -5.85 -25.00
CA HIS A 283 -4.56 -6.19 -25.72
C HIS A 283 -3.41 -6.58 -24.77
N PRO A 284 -2.35 -7.26 -25.26
CA PRO A 284 -1.15 -7.51 -24.48
C PRO A 284 -0.53 -6.25 -23.84
N TYR A 285 0.29 -6.46 -22.81
CA TYR A 285 1.14 -5.41 -22.22
C TYR A 285 2.43 -6.00 -21.66
N LEU A 286 3.38 -5.13 -21.34
CA LEU A 286 4.62 -5.50 -20.67
C LEU A 286 4.66 -4.96 -19.25
N GLY A 287 5.20 -5.78 -18.35
CA GLY A 287 5.57 -5.38 -17.00
C GLY A 287 7.10 -5.38 -16.86
N ILE A 288 7.69 -4.28 -16.41
CA ILE A 288 9.13 -4.18 -16.08
C ILE A 288 9.28 -4.04 -14.57
N GLN A 289 10.01 -4.96 -13.95
CA GLN A 289 10.40 -4.91 -12.54
C GLN A 289 11.90 -4.65 -12.40
N VAL A 290 12.28 -3.65 -11.61
CA VAL A 290 13.69 -3.36 -11.31
C VAL A 290 14.25 -4.39 -10.33
N ARG A 291 15.39 -4.98 -10.66
CA ARG A 291 16.11 -6.00 -9.89
C ARG A 291 17.35 -5.43 -9.20
N TRP A 292 18.05 -4.51 -9.85
CA TRP A 292 19.30 -3.92 -9.34
C TRP A 292 19.22 -2.39 -9.43
N ASP A 293 19.61 -1.73 -8.36
CA ASP A 293 19.79 -0.30 -8.29
C ASP A 293 21.25 0.00 -8.62
N ARG A 294 21.49 0.53 -9.81
CA ARG A 294 22.86 0.80 -10.28
C ARG A 294 23.52 1.96 -9.55
N ASP A 295 22.75 2.92 -9.03
CA ASP A 295 23.30 4.10 -8.34
C ASP A 295 23.76 3.73 -6.93
N LEU A 296 23.04 2.80 -6.29
CA LEU A 296 23.35 2.28 -4.96
C LEU A 296 24.08 0.93 -4.98
N ASP A 297 24.42 0.44 -6.17
CA ASP A 297 24.99 -0.88 -6.44
C ASP A 297 24.44 -2.01 -5.55
N LYS A 298 23.11 -2.14 -5.53
CA LYS A 298 22.44 -3.13 -4.67
C LYS A 298 21.19 -3.70 -5.30
N ARG A 299 20.81 -4.90 -4.85
CA ARG A 299 19.56 -5.53 -5.27
C ARG A 299 18.35 -4.74 -4.75
N VAL A 300 17.36 -4.55 -5.62
CA VAL A 300 16.07 -3.97 -5.26
C VAL A 300 15.17 -5.05 -4.69
N THR A 301 14.87 -4.92 -3.40
CA THR A 301 13.94 -5.76 -2.66
C THR A 301 12.84 -4.89 -2.06
N LEU A 302 11.62 -5.41 -2.02
CA LEU A 302 10.53 -4.78 -1.28
C LEU A 302 10.68 -5.07 0.21
N THR A 303 10.60 -4.02 1.03
CA THR A 303 10.40 -4.13 2.48
C THR A 303 9.10 -3.43 2.88
N LYS A 304 8.53 -3.81 4.02
CA LYS A 304 7.32 -3.17 4.55
C LYS A 304 7.53 -1.69 4.87
N GLU A 305 8.72 -1.33 5.34
CA GLU A 305 9.07 0.07 5.60
C GLU A 305 9.06 0.88 4.30
N GLN A 306 9.72 0.38 3.26
CA GLN A 306 9.76 1.06 1.95
C GLN A 306 8.37 1.18 1.33
N SER A 307 7.50 0.17 1.44
CA SER A 307 6.14 0.23 0.89
C SER A 307 5.25 1.26 1.59
N GLN A 308 5.64 1.73 2.77
CA GLN A 308 4.94 2.75 3.54
C GLN A 308 5.64 4.12 3.49
N ASN A 309 6.80 4.22 2.85
CA ASN A 309 7.63 5.42 2.82
C ASN A 309 7.19 6.40 1.72
N PHE A 310 6.08 7.09 1.94
CA PHE A 310 5.55 8.14 1.07
C PHE A 310 4.72 9.14 1.89
N TYR A 311 4.65 10.39 1.44
CA TYR A 311 3.80 11.40 2.07
C TYR A 311 2.33 11.10 1.82
N ARG A 312 1.51 11.32 2.84
CA ARG A 312 0.05 11.29 2.77
C ARG A 312 -0.47 12.64 3.20
N ALA A 313 -1.33 13.25 2.40
CA ALA A 313 -2.14 14.37 2.85
C ALA A 313 -3.07 13.85 3.96
N ILE A 314 -3.05 14.53 5.11
CA ILE A 314 -3.92 14.23 6.26
C ILE A 314 -5.28 14.87 6.05
#